data_AF-A0A246BJG7-F1
#
_entry.id   AF-A0A246BJG7-F1
#
_cell.length_a   1.000
_cell.length_b   1.000
_cell.length_c   1.000
_cell.angle_alpha   90.00
_cell.angle_beta   90.00
_cell.angle_gamma   90.00
#
_symmetry.space_group_name_H-M   'P 1'
#
loop_
_entity.id
_entity.type
_entity.pdbx_description
1 polymer ?
#
loop_
_entity_poly.entity_id
_entity_poly.type
_entity_poly.pdbx_seq_one_letter_code
_entity_poly.pdbx_strand_id
1 'polypeptide(L)'
;MRRRPLALLLLACAALLAVPVAAAVLARKLPPDPPGCAVGARLTGLRSHLGQYQVRIELPPTCPPNEQRLARIITRNGGRLPPIGYFRLGAGYPRRIDWWVFPGAQVQDRPAPNVWVDAPLRGVPTWW
;
A
#
# COMPACT_ATOMS: atom_id res chain seq x y z
N MET A 1 -62.90 -6.34 -3.71
CA MET A 1 -62.38 -5.19 -2.94
C MET A 1 -60.86 -5.11 -3.11
N ARG A 2 -60.38 -4.11 -3.86
CA ARG A 2 -58.95 -3.85 -4.14
C ARG A 2 -58.29 -3.22 -2.91
N ARG A 3 -57.35 -3.91 -2.27
CA ARG A 3 -56.48 -3.35 -1.20
C ARG A 3 -55.05 -3.81 -1.41
N ARG A 4 -54.32 -3.25 -2.38
CA ARG A 4 -52.85 -3.39 -2.49
C ARG A 4 -52.12 -2.14 -3.02
N PRO A 5 -52.28 -0.92 -2.46
CA PRO A 5 -51.36 0.18 -2.76
C PRO A 5 -50.26 0.37 -1.68
N LEU A 6 -50.46 -0.12 -0.46
CA LEU A 6 -49.58 0.18 0.68
C LEU A 6 -48.25 -0.60 0.69
N ALA A 7 -48.24 -1.84 0.17
CA ALA A 7 -47.03 -2.67 0.14
C ALA A 7 -45.96 -2.11 -0.82
N LEU A 8 -46.37 -1.47 -1.92
CA LEU A 8 -45.46 -0.87 -2.91
C LEU A 8 -44.79 0.40 -2.38
N LEU A 9 -45.49 1.19 -1.55
CA LEU A 9 -44.94 2.40 -0.94
C LEU A 9 -43.87 2.09 0.12
N LEU A 10 -44.06 1.02 0.91
CA LEU A 10 -43.09 0.59 1.91
C LEU A 10 -41.78 0.06 1.28
N LEU A 11 -41.89 -0.65 0.16
CA LEU A 11 -40.71 -1.13 -0.59
C LEU A 11 -39.92 0.01 -1.23
N ALA A 12 -40.59 1.06 -1.73
CA ALA A 12 -39.91 2.23 -2.29
C ALA A 12 -39.14 3.04 -1.23
N CYS A 13 -39.69 3.20 -0.01
CA CYS A 13 -38.99 3.86 1.10
C CYS A 13 -37.75 3.10 1.58
N ALA A 14 -37.80 1.76 1.61
CA ALA A 14 -36.65 0.94 2.01
C ALA A 14 -35.48 1.04 1.01
N ALA A 15 -35.76 1.17 -0.28
CA ALA A 15 -34.74 1.34 -1.32
C ALA A 15 -34.04 2.72 -1.25
N LEU A 16 -34.78 3.78 -0.89
CA LEU A 16 -34.24 5.15 -0.79
C LEU A 16 -33.33 5.36 0.43
N LEU A 17 -33.50 4.59 1.50
CA LEU A 17 -32.66 4.66 2.71
C LEU A 17 -31.41 3.76 2.67
N ALA A 18 -31.32 2.81 1.73
CA ALA A 18 -30.17 1.91 1.60
C ALA A 18 -28.98 2.54 0.86
N VAL A 19 -29.23 3.49 -0.04
CA VAL A 19 -28.20 4.15 -0.87
C VAL A 19 -27.19 4.98 -0.05
N PRO A 20 -27.57 5.80 0.95
CA PRO A 20 -26.59 6.64 1.66
C PRO A 20 -25.66 5.84 2.59
N VAL A 21 -26.08 4.67 3.08
CA VAL A 21 -25.25 3.84 3.99
C VAL A 21 -24.11 3.16 3.23
N ALA A 22 -24.34 2.70 2.01
CA ALA A 22 -23.29 2.09 1.18
C ALA A 22 -22.19 3.10 0.82
N ALA A 23 -22.54 4.37 0.55
CA ALA A 23 -21.58 5.43 0.28
C ALA A 23 -20.73 5.80 1.52
N ALA A 24 -21.33 5.83 2.71
CA ALA A 24 -20.61 6.10 3.96
C ALA A 24 -19.63 4.98 4.35
N VAL A 25 -19.95 3.72 4.04
CA VAL A 25 -19.06 2.57 4.26
C VAL A 25 -17.88 2.57 3.27
N LEU A 26 -18.10 3.02 2.03
CA LEU A 26 -17.04 3.18 1.03
C LEU A 26 -16.09 4.34 1.36
N ALA A 27 -16.58 5.44 1.90
CA ALA A 27 -15.73 6.57 2.32
C ALA A 27 -14.78 6.21 3.49
N ARG A 28 -15.15 5.23 4.32
CA ARG A 28 -14.34 4.76 5.46
C ARG A 28 -13.23 3.78 5.06
N LYS A 29 -13.19 3.34 3.79
CA LYS A 29 -12.13 2.51 3.21
C LYS A 29 -11.04 3.33 2.50
N LEU A 30 -11.10 4.66 2.54
CA LEU A 30 -9.93 5.44 2.15
C LEU A 30 -8.84 5.18 3.20
N PRO A 31 -7.64 4.72 2.81
CA PRO A 31 -6.52 4.68 3.74
C PRO A 31 -6.40 6.07 4.37
N PRO A 32 -6.21 6.19 5.70
CA PRO A 32 -5.86 7.48 6.28
C PRO A 32 -4.69 8.05 5.48
N ASP A 33 -4.68 9.37 5.28
CA ASP A 33 -3.59 10.08 4.62
C ASP A 33 -2.26 9.41 4.98
N PRO A 34 -1.40 9.08 4.00
CA PRO A 34 -0.18 8.36 4.30
C PRO A 34 0.49 9.12 5.44
N PRO A 35 0.87 8.44 6.54
CA PRO A 35 1.59 9.12 7.60
C PRO A 35 2.69 9.92 6.93
N GLY A 36 2.95 11.16 7.34
CA GLY A 36 3.94 12.02 6.65
C GLY A 36 5.33 11.36 6.49
N CYS A 37 5.54 10.22 7.16
CA CYS A 37 6.66 9.31 7.05
C CYS A 37 6.32 7.90 6.46
N ALA A 38 5.45 7.77 5.46
CA ALA A 38 5.28 6.49 4.75
C ALA A 38 6.53 6.17 3.92
N VAL A 39 6.84 4.88 3.77
CA VAL A 39 8.00 4.46 2.96
C VAL A 39 7.70 4.66 1.47
N GLY A 40 8.62 5.34 0.77
CA GLY A 40 8.61 5.43 -0.68
C GLY A 40 9.37 4.26 -1.32
N ALA A 41 8.84 3.71 -2.41
CA ALA A 41 9.49 2.67 -3.19
C ALA A 41 9.52 3.07 -4.67
N ARG A 42 10.68 2.92 -5.31
CA ARG A 42 10.82 3.21 -6.75
C ARG A 42 11.83 2.33 -7.45
N LEU A 43 11.58 2.04 -8.71
CA LEU A 43 12.58 1.49 -9.61
C LEU A 43 13.60 2.59 -9.96
N THR A 44 14.88 2.24 -9.93
CA THR A 44 15.98 3.16 -10.27
C THR A 44 16.24 3.22 -11.77
N GLY A 45 15.71 2.28 -12.55
CA GLY A 45 16.02 2.07 -13.97
C GLY A 45 17.24 1.17 -14.21
N LEU A 46 18.02 0.84 -13.18
CA LEU A 46 19.14 -0.09 -13.31
C LEU A 46 18.66 -1.54 -13.43
N ARG A 47 19.28 -2.28 -14.35
CA ARG A 47 19.05 -3.72 -14.59
C ARG A 47 20.35 -4.49 -14.46
N SER A 48 20.34 -5.61 -13.73
CA SER A 48 21.50 -6.49 -13.60
C SER A 48 21.60 -7.46 -14.78
N HIS A 49 22.77 -8.06 -14.97
CA HIS A 49 22.98 -9.12 -15.98
C HIS A 49 22.09 -10.36 -15.74
N LEU A 50 21.60 -10.56 -14.52
CA LEU A 50 20.68 -11.64 -14.14
C LEU A 50 19.20 -11.30 -14.37
N GLY A 51 18.91 -10.16 -15.00
CA GLY A 51 17.54 -9.73 -15.25
C GLY A 51 16.81 -9.19 -14.01
N GLN A 52 17.55 -8.80 -12.97
CA GLN A 52 16.97 -8.15 -11.79
C GLN A 52 16.89 -6.63 -12.01
N TYR A 53 15.96 -5.98 -11.32
CA TYR A 53 15.86 -4.53 -11.27
C TYR A 53 16.30 -4.03 -9.90
N GLN A 54 16.95 -2.88 -9.86
CA GLN A 54 17.27 -2.25 -8.59
C GLN A 54 16.09 -1.38 -8.12
N VAL A 55 15.54 -1.74 -6.98
CA VAL A 55 14.52 -0.99 -6.25
C VAL A 55 15.20 -0.15 -5.18
N ARG A 56 14.82 1.12 -5.09
CA ARG A 56 15.15 2.02 -4.00
C ARG A 56 13.98 2.13 -3.06
N ILE A 57 14.23 1.92 -1.79
CA ILE A 57 13.28 2.09 -0.70
C ILE A 57 13.81 3.20 0.20
N GLU A 58 13.04 4.27 0.39
CA GLU A 58 13.51 5.46 1.10
C GLU A 58 12.42 6.13 1.94
N LEU A 59 12.82 6.76 3.03
CA LEU A 59 11.97 7.68 3.78
C LEU A 59 11.93 9.04 3.08
N PRO A 60 10.75 9.67 2.99
CA PRO A 60 10.63 11.03 2.50
C PRO A 60 11.56 11.98 3.28
N PRO A 61 12.11 13.02 2.62
CA PRO A 61 12.90 14.04 3.32
C PRO A 61 12.07 14.82 4.34
N THR A 62 10.74 14.86 4.16
CA THR A 62 9.78 15.46 5.10
C THR A 62 9.55 14.63 6.36
N CYS A 63 9.99 13.37 6.39
CA CYS A 63 9.83 12.53 7.57
C CYS A 63 10.79 12.98 8.69
N PRO A 64 10.34 13.12 9.95
CA PRO A 64 11.19 13.51 11.06
C PRO A 64 12.48 12.66 11.19
N PRO A 65 13.61 13.23 11.67
CA PRO A 65 14.87 12.49 11.81
C PRO A 65 14.78 11.27 12.75
N ASN A 66 13.98 11.39 13.82
CA ASN A 66 13.84 10.39 14.87
C ASN A 66 12.73 9.37 14.61
N GLU A 67 12.03 9.49 13.48
CA GLU A 67 11.00 8.52 13.08
C GLU A 67 11.62 7.25 12.52
N GLN A 68 10.96 6.13 12.77
CA GLN A 68 11.38 4.80 12.33
C GLN A 68 10.28 4.13 11.51
N ARG A 69 10.65 3.55 10.37
CA ARG A 69 9.77 2.68 9.58
C ARG A 69 10.42 1.34 9.33
N LEU A 70 9.56 0.35 9.11
CA LEU A 70 9.98 -0.96 8.65
C LEU A 70 9.43 -1.18 7.25
N ALA A 71 10.28 -1.67 6.36
CA ALA A 71 9.89 -2.03 5.02
C ALA A 71 10.33 -3.46 4.72
N ARG A 72 9.61 -4.16 3.84
CA ARG A 72 10.05 -5.45 3.32
C ARG A 72 9.71 -5.56 1.84
N ILE A 73 10.43 -6.43 1.14
CA ILE A 73 10.13 -6.78 -0.23
C ILE A 73 9.49 -8.16 -0.22
N ILE A 74 8.37 -8.32 -0.92
CA ILE A 74 7.74 -9.60 -1.19
C ILE A 74 8.09 -9.99 -2.62
N THR A 75 8.81 -11.09 -2.79
CA THR A 75 9.10 -11.63 -4.12
C THR A 75 7.83 -12.16 -4.79
N ARG A 76 7.86 -12.35 -6.11
CA ARG A 76 6.75 -12.95 -6.87
C ARG A 76 6.23 -14.26 -6.27
N ASN A 77 7.12 -15.04 -5.64
CA ASN A 77 6.79 -16.34 -5.04
C ASN A 77 6.42 -16.23 -3.54
N GLY A 78 6.20 -15.03 -3.01
CA GLY A 78 5.84 -14.81 -1.60
C GLY A 78 7.02 -14.81 -0.61
N GLY A 79 8.24 -15.09 -1.08
CA GLY A 79 9.46 -14.96 -0.26
C GLY A 79 9.69 -13.52 0.21
N ARG A 80 10.30 -13.36 1.39
CA ARG A 80 10.51 -12.05 2.03
C ARG A 80 11.98 -11.63 1.97
N LEU A 81 12.25 -10.39 1.58
CA LEU A 81 13.57 -9.79 1.63
C LEU A 81 13.57 -8.57 2.58
N PRO A 82 14.57 -8.47 3.46
CA PRO A 82 15.65 -9.44 3.68
C PRO A 82 15.10 -10.73 4.34
N PRO A 83 15.84 -11.86 4.33
CA PRO A 83 15.40 -13.12 4.94
C PRO A 83 15.04 -12.99 6.44
N ILE A 84 15.65 -12.03 7.15
CA ILE A 84 15.33 -11.68 8.54
C ILE A 84 13.99 -10.95 8.72
N GLY A 85 13.24 -10.76 7.63
CA GLY A 85 11.85 -10.32 7.63
C GLY A 85 11.64 -8.89 7.13
N TYR A 86 12.48 -7.94 7.52
CA TYR A 86 12.31 -6.51 7.17
C TYR A 86 13.61 -5.70 7.29
N PHE A 87 13.64 -4.58 6.56
CA PHE A 87 14.60 -3.50 6.71
C PHE A 87 14.10 -2.47 7.74
N ARG A 88 15.02 -1.91 8.52
CA ARG A 88 14.75 -0.75 9.40
C ARG A 88 15.25 0.51 8.70
N LEU A 89 14.43 1.56 8.66
CA LEU A 89 14.79 2.86 8.11
C LEU A 89 14.54 3.96 9.14
N GLY A 90 15.43 4.97 9.18
CA GLY A 90 15.32 6.11 10.11
C GLY A 90 15.84 5.78 11.52
N ALA A 91 15.72 6.72 12.47
CA ALA A 91 16.09 6.56 13.88
C ALA A 91 17.40 5.77 14.14
N GLY A 92 18.52 6.23 13.57
CA GLY A 92 19.83 5.55 13.69
C GLY A 92 20.11 4.46 12.66
N TYR A 93 19.17 4.20 11.74
CA TYR A 93 19.34 3.32 10.58
C TYR A 93 19.37 4.13 9.27
N PRO A 94 19.90 3.56 8.16
CA PRO A 94 19.87 4.21 6.87
C PRO A 94 18.44 4.62 6.46
N ARG A 95 18.27 5.85 5.98
CA ARG A 95 16.96 6.35 5.48
C ARG A 95 16.66 5.91 4.04
N ARG A 96 17.61 5.24 3.40
CA ARG A 96 17.54 4.74 2.03
C ARG A 96 18.28 3.41 1.94
N ILE A 97 17.69 2.48 1.21
CA ILE A 97 18.31 1.22 0.81
C ILE A 97 18.05 0.98 -0.68
N ASP A 98 19.03 0.39 -1.34
CA ASP A 98 18.91 -0.05 -2.73
C ASP A 98 19.06 -1.58 -2.76
N TRP A 99 18.16 -2.28 -3.45
CA TRP A 99 18.13 -3.75 -3.46
C TRP A 99 17.77 -4.30 -4.84
N TRP A 100 18.41 -5.40 -5.23
CA TRP A 100 18.12 -6.09 -6.48
C TRP A 100 16.96 -7.08 -6.31
N VAL A 101 15.95 -6.98 -7.18
CA VAL A 101 14.76 -7.82 -7.15
C VAL A 101 14.43 -8.37 -8.53
N PHE A 102 13.86 -9.57 -8.57
CA PHE A 102 13.30 -10.12 -9.81
C PHE A 102 11.94 -9.47 -10.14
N PRO A 103 11.54 -9.48 -11.43
CA PRO A 103 10.26 -8.91 -11.85
C PRO A 103 9.07 -9.48 -11.07
N GLY A 104 8.12 -8.62 -10.70
CA GLY A 104 6.93 -8.99 -9.91
C GLY A 104 7.13 -8.98 -8.40
N ALA A 105 8.26 -8.45 -7.91
CA ALA A 105 8.41 -8.13 -6.50
C ALA A 105 7.55 -6.90 -6.10
N GLN A 106 7.06 -6.92 -4.87
CA GLN A 106 6.28 -5.85 -4.24
C GLN A 106 7.05 -5.30 -3.03
N VAL A 107 6.82 -4.05 -2.68
CA VAL A 107 7.35 -3.44 -1.45
C VAL A 107 6.20 -3.20 -0.48
N GLN A 108 6.43 -3.48 0.79
CA GLN A 108 5.47 -3.25 1.86
C GLN A 108 6.08 -2.39 2.95
N ASP A 109 5.27 -1.47 3.47
CA ASP A 109 5.53 -0.63 4.63
C ASP A 109 4.75 -1.17 5.84
N ARG A 110 5.26 -0.93 7.05
CA ARG A 110 4.64 -1.36 8.30
C ARG A 110 4.17 -0.15 9.11
N PRO A 111 2.92 0.32 8.94
CA PRO A 111 2.39 1.45 9.69
C PRO A 111 2.08 1.13 11.16
N ALA A 112 1.83 -0.13 11.50
CA ALA A 112 1.49 -0.56 12.85
C ALA A 112 1.99 -1.99 13.12
N PRO A 113 2.06 -2.44 14.38
CA PRO A 113 2.42 -3.81 14.70
C PRO A 113 1.57 -4.82 13.92
N ASN A 114 2.22 -5.68 13.15
CA ASN A 114 1.64 -6.78 12.35
C ASN A 114 0.78 -6.34 11.16
N VAL A 115 0.68 -5.03 10.90
CA VAL A 115 0.00 -4.48 9.73
C VAL A 115 1.04 -4.16 8.67
N TRP A 116 0.89 -4.77 7.49
CA TRP A 116 1.72 -4.52 6.32
C TRP A 116 0.83 -4.00 5.20
N VAL A 117 1.22 -2.88 4.60
CA VAL A 117 0.51 -2.25 3.49
C VAL A 117 1.45 -2.11 2.32
N ASP A 118 0.92 -2.22 1.10
CA ASP A 118 1.74 -2.08 -0.09
C ASP A 118 2.22 -0.63 -0.23
N ALA A 119 3.53 -0.47 -0.43
CA ALA A 119 4.16 0.77 -0.83
C ALA A 119 4.27 0.75 -2.37
N PRO A 120 3.46 1.53 -3.10
CA PRO A 120 3.42 1.45 -4.55
C PRO A 120 4.80 1.65 -5.15
N LEU A 121 5.25 0.68 -5.95
CA LEU A 121 6.52 0.77 -6.65
C LEU A 121 6.35 1.72 -7.84
N ARG A 122 6.98 2.90 -7.75
CA ARG A 122 6.90 3.96 -8.77
C ARG A 122 8.15 4.00 -9.64
N GLY A 123 8.16 4.88 -10.63
CA GLY A 123 9.27 5.00 -11.56
C GLY A 123 9.16 3.98 -12.68
N VAL A 124 10.22 3.86 -13.46
CA VAL A 124 10.09 3.46 -14.85
C VAL A 124 10.50 2.01 -15.08
N PRO A 125 9.58 1.16 -15.57
CA PRO A 125 9.87 0.09 -16.49
C PRO A 125 9.51 0.56 -17.91
N THR A 126 10.48 1.09 -18.66
CA THR A 126 10.29 1.64 -20.03
C THR A 126 10.22 0.59 -21.12
N TRP A 127 10.29 -0.69 -20.78
CA TRP A 127 10.42 -1.76 -21.77
C TRP A 127 9.59 -2.97 -21.34
N TRP A 128 8.58 -3.28 -22.14
CA TRP A 128 7.84 -4.53 -22.23
C TRP A 128 7.67 -4.84 -23.71
#